data_AF-A0A2K3K9S9-F1
#
_entry.id   AF-A0A2K3K9S9-F1
#
_cell.length_a   1.000
_cell.length_b   1.000
_cell.length_c   1.000
_cell.angle_alpha   90.00
_cell.angle_beta   90.00
_cell.angle_gamma   90.00
#
_symmetry.space_group_name_H-M   'P 1'
#
loop_
_entity.id
_entity.type
_entity.pdbx_description
1 polymer ?
#
loop_
_entity_poly.entity_id
_entity_poly.type
_entity_poly.pdbx_seq_one_letter_code
_entity_poly.pdbx_strand_id
1 'polypeptide(L)' 'MTFVVWNKWFTVHQLQRHNIVPVEDPRPVQWEKPGVRWIKCNVDVAFVVGSGVTSMSLCFRDTNEHFVAGLTQ' A
#
# COMPACT_ATOMS: atom_id res chain seq x y z
N MET A 1 -16.57 -3.14 -8.25
CA MET A 1 -15.39 -2.58 -8.96
C MET A 1 -14.07 -2.83 -8.21
N THR A 2 -14.05 -2.77 -6.88
CA THR A 2 -12.85 -2.99 -6.02
C THR A 2 -12.22 -4.38 -6.13
N PHE A 3 -13.03 -5.44 -6.24
CA PHE A 3 -12.54 -6.83 -6.38
C PHE A 3 -11.70 -7.06 -7.65
N VAL A 4 -12.03 -6.38 -8.77
CA VAL A 4 -11.30 -6.52 -10.03
C VAL A 4 -9.91 -5.90 -9.94
N VAL A 5 -9.80 -4.74 -9.27
CA VAL A 5 -8.52 -4.05 -9.06
C VAL A 5 -7.63 -4.86 -8.11
N TRP A 6 -8.20 -5.37 -7.01
CA TRP A 6 -7.50 -6.25 -6.09
C TRP A 6 -7.00 -7.53 -6.77
N ASN A 7 -7.86 -8.20 -7.54
CA ASN A 7 -7.50 -9.44 -8.21
C ASN A 7 -6.42 -9.22 -9.28
N LYS A 8 -6.45 -8.09 -9.99
CA LYS A 8 -5.38 -7.69 -10.92
C LYS A 8 -4.06 -7.46 -10.17
N TRP A 9 -4.07 -6.72 -9.07
CA TRP A 9 -2.87 -6.49 -8.26
C TRP A 9 -2.30 -7.81 -7.70
N PHE A 10 -3.16 -8.66 -7.15
CA PHE A 10 -2.79 -9.97 -6.62
C PHE A 10 -2.16 -10.86 -7.70
N THR A 11 -2.76 -10.91 -8.89
CA THR A 11 -2.25 -11.70 -10.03
C THR A 11 -0.87 -11.23 -10.48
N VAL A 12 -0.66 -9.91 -10.59
CA VAL A 12 0.65 -9.34 -10.93
C VAL A 12 1.70 -9.70 -9.87
N HIS A 13 1.36 -9.59 -8.59
CA HIS A 13 2.27 -9.90 -7.50
C HIS A 13 2.62 -11.40 -7.42
N GLN A 14 1.68 -12.29 -7.77
CA GLN A 14 1.96 -13.72 -7.90
C GLN A 14 2.85 -14.02 -9.11
N LEU A 15 2.62 -13.40 -10.26
CA LEU A 15 3.45 -13.60 -11.46
C LEU A 15 4.89 -13.09 -11.27
N GLN A 16 5.08 -11.99 -10.53
CA GLN A 16 6.40 -11.51 -10.16
C GLN A 16 7.14 -12.51 -9.27
N ARG A 17 6.47 -13.11 -8.29
CA ARG A 17 7.07 -14.12 -7.40
C ARG A 17 7.59 -15.37 -8.13
N HIS A 18 6.97 -15.76 -9.24
CA HIS A 18 7.34 -16.98 -9.97
C HIS A 18 8.41 -16.75 -11.05
N ASN A 19 8.56 -15.54 -11.58
CA ASN A 19 9.49 -15.23 -12.67
C ASN A 19 10.76 -14.49 -12.23
N ILE A 20 10.82 -14.04 -10.97
CA ILE A 20 12.05 -13.51 -10.39
C ILE A 20 12.86 -14.70 -9.89
N VAL A 21 13.84 -15.14 -10.68
CA VAL A 21 15.02 -15.78 -10.09
C VAL A 21 15.59 -14.73 -9.14
N PRO A 22 15.73 -15.01 -7.83
CA PRO A 22 16.38 -14.08 -6.93
C PRO A 22 17.80 -13.89 -7.46
N VAL A 23 18.05 -12.75 -8.13
CA VAL A 23 19.35 -12.14 -7.96
C VAL A 23 19.30 -11.74 -6.50
N GLU A 24 19.89 -12.57 -5.64
CA GLU A 24 20.24 -12.16 -4.30
C GLU A 24 21.22 -10.99 -4.47
N ASP A 25 20.68 -9.79 -4.63
CA ASP A 25 21.36 -8.61 -4.11
C ASP A 25 21.29 -8.82 -2.59
N PRO A 26 22.41 -9.14 -1.93
CA PRO A 26 22.42 -9.45 -0.50
C PRO A 26 22.08 -8.23 0.35
N ARG A 27 21.87 -7.06 -0.26
CA ARG A 27 21.45 -5.85 0.43
C ARG A 27 19.97 -5.97 0.77
N PRO A 28 19.61 -5.87 2.07
CA PRO A 28 18.22 -5.76 2.46
C PRO A 28 17.60 -4.56 1.72
N VAL A 29 16.43 -4.77 1.12
CA VAL A 29 15.61 -3.66 0.62
C VAL A 29 15.10 -2.90 1.85
N GLN A 30 15.89 -1.94 2.31
CA GLN A 30 15.53 -1.07 3.41
C GLN A 30 14.74 0.12 2.87
N TRP A 31 13.56 0.34 3.45
CA TRP A 31 12.80 1.55 3.15
C TRP A 31 13.51 2.76 3.76
N GLU A 32 13.75 3.79 2.95
CA GLU A 32 14.26 5.08 3.38
C GLU A 32 13.23 6.18 3.13
N LYS A 33 13.12 7.12 4.06
CA LYS A 33 12.26 8.30 3.88
C LYS A 33 12.87 9.18 2.77
N PRO A 34 12.10 9.56 1.73
CA PRO A 34 12.57 10.50 0.71
C PRO A 34 13.00 11.85 1.31
N GLY A 35 13.90 12.57 0.62
CA GLY A 35 14.33 13.92 0.98
C GLY A 35 13.22 14.99 0.90
N VAL A 36 13.58 16.27 1.03
CA VAL A 36 12.64 17.41 1.20
C VAL A 36 11.56 17.48 0.10
N ARG A 37 10.32 17.85 0.49
CA ARG A 37 9.10 18.00 -0.35
C ARG A 37 8.39 16.70 -0.75
N TRP A 38 8.16 15.82 0.22
CA TRP A 38 7.35 14.62 0.04
C TRP A 38 6.00 14.75 0.76
N ILE A 39 4.99 14.07 0.23
CA ILE A 39 3.71 13.84 0.91
C ILE A 39 3.64 12.35 1.23
N LYS A 40 3.36 12.01 2.50
CA LYS A 40 3.07 10.64 2.90
C LYS A 40 1.65 10.30 2.52
N CYS A 41 1.40 9.16 1.89
CA CYS A 41 0.07 8.58 1.80
C CYS A 41 0.05 7.27 2.60
N ASN A 42 -0.71 7.23 3.68
CA ASN A 42 -1.00 6.00 4.40
C ASN A 42 -2.34 5.47 3.89
N VAL A 43 -2.39 4.20 3.48
CA VAL A 43 -3.62 3.53 3.04
C VAL A 43 -3.87 2.36 3.98
N ASP A 44 -5.11 2.18 4.42
CA ASP A 44 -5.55 1.10 5.28
C ASP A 44 -6.85 0.49 4.78
N VAL A 45 -7.06 -0.80 5.06
CA VAL A 45 -8.28 -1.53 4.73
C VAL A 45 -8.68 -2.39 5.93
N ALA A 46 -9.94 -2.30 6.33
CA ALA A 46 -10.49 -3.09 7.43
C ALA A 46 -11.57 -4.05 6.92
N PHE A 47 -11.49 -5.30 7.39
CA PHE A 47 -12.47 -6.35 7.10
C PHE A 47 -13.16 -6.76 8.41
N VAL A 48 -14.47 -6.54 8.50
CA VAL A 48 -15.28 -6.90 9.67
C VAL A 48 -16.12 -8.13 9.33
N VAL A 49 -15.56 -9.32 9.58
CA VAL A 49 -16.14 -10.61 9.16
C VAL A 49 -17.56 -10.81 9.68
N GLY A 50 -17.85 -10.42 10.93
CA GLY A 50 -19.17 -10.61 11.55
C GLY A 50 -20.29 -9.79 10.91
N SER A 51 -19.98 -8.67 10.27
CA SER A 51 -20.96 -7.82 9.58
C SER A 51 -20.82 -7.86 8.06
N GLY A 52 -19.83 -8.59 7.53
CA GLY A 52 -19.51 -8.59 6.09
C GLY A 52 -19.02 -7.24 5.56
N VAL A 53 -18.68 -6.30 6.44
CA VAL A 53 -18.27 -4.94 6.05
C VAL A 53 -16.80 -4.93 5.65
N THR A 54 -16.50 -4.27 4.54
CA THR A 54 -15.14 -3.91 4.13
C THR A 54 -15.09 -2.39 4.04
N SER A 55 -14.15 -1.76 4.74
CA SER A 55 -13.90 -0.32 4.65
C SER A 55 -12.47 -0.04 4.21
N MET A 56 -12.27 1.10 3.57
CA MET A 56 -10.95 1.56 3.13
C MET A 56 -10.73 3.00 3.61
N SER A 57 -9.52 3.31 4.04
CA SER A 57 -9.15 4.68 4.38
C SER A 57 -7.79 5.05 3.81
N LEU A 58 -7.60 6.34 3.59
CA LEU A 58 -6.29 6.90 3.32
C LEU A 58 -6.12 8.24 4.04
N CYS A 59 -4.89 8.58 4.39
CA CYS A 59 -4.52 9.91 4.85
C CYS A 59 -3.23 10.39 4.20
N PHE A 60 -3.21 11.68 3.88
CA PHE A 60 -2.07 12.42 3.41
C PHE A 60 -1.43 13.20 4.56
N ARG A 61 -0.11 13.13 4.67
CA ARG A 61 0.66 13.93 5.63
C ARG A 61 1.75 14.73 4.95
N ASP A 62 2.02 15.93 5.47
CA ASP A 62 3.13 16.76 5.02
C ASP A 62 4.48 16.18 5.47
N THR A 63 5.57 16.86 5.10
CA THR A 63 6.94 16.45 5.45
C THR A 63 7.20 16.41 6.96
N ASN A 64 6.40 17.14 7.75
CA ASN A 64 6.45 17.20 9.20
C ASN A 64 5.46 16.22 9.85
N GLU A 65 4.85 15.32 9.07
CA GLU A 65 3.83 14.34 9.48
C GLU A 65 2.48 14.97 9.90
N HIS A 66 2.25 16.25 9.64
CA HIS A 66 0.96 16.88 9.88
C HIS A 66 -0.09 16.34 8.91
N PHE A 67 -1.31 16.13 9.40
CA PHE A 67 -2.42 15.72 8.56
C PHE A 67 -2.78 16.84 7.55
N VAL A 68 -2.91 16.46 6.29
CA VAL A 68 -3.29 17.36 5.19
C VAL A 68 -4.72 17.06 4.74
N ALA A 69 -5.01 15.80 4.42
CA ALA A 69 -6.30 15.36 3.93
C ALA A 69 -6.49 13.85 4.16
N GLY A 70 -7.73 13.39 4.09
CA GLY A 70 -8.04 11.96 4.20
C GLY A 70 -9.36 11.61 3.53
N LEU A 71 -9.51 10.33 3.22
CA LEU A 71 -10.73 9.76 2.64
C LEU A 71 -11.05 8.45 3.35
N THR A 72 -12.34 8.19 3.55
CA THR A 72 -12.86 6.91 4.04
C THR A 72 -13.96 6.44 3.09
N GLN A 73 -14.08 5.12 2.93
CA GLN A 73 -15.13 4.43 2.16
C GLN A 73 -15.63 3.24 2.97
#